data_AF-A0A257JIA7-F1
#
_entry.id   AF-A0A257JIA7-F1
#
_cell.length_a   1.000
_cell.length_b   1.000
_cell.length_c   1.000
_cell.angle_alpha   90.00
_cell.angle_beta   90.00
_cell.angle_gamma   90.00
#
_symmetry.space_group_name_H-M   'P 1'
#
loop_
_entity.id
_entity.type
_entity.pdbx_description
1 polymer ?
#
loop_
_entity_poly.entity_id
_entity_poly.type
_entity_poly.pdbx_seq_one_letter_code
_entity_poly.pdbx_strand_id
1 'polypeptide(L)'
;MALHYLAVEAGRLPGDPVSQGWDAMAGYGLPLMALRRLTGLVYLPVPIAAPLAILPLIGWIGLGGRFGLFALLWFAGLFTMIALFARPENFYWVQLALPAYGIGFAFAPRALIELWRGAARQT
;
A
#
# COMPACT_ATOMS: atom_id res chain seq x y z
N MET A 1 -19.61 -7.28 -11.14
CA MET A 1 -18.77 -8.47 -11.46
C MET A 1 -19.51 -9.53 -12.28
N ALA A 2 -20.76 -9.89 -11.99
CA ALA A 2 -21.49 -10.91 -12.78
C ALA A 2 -21.59 -10.59 -14.29
N LEU A 3 -21.94 -9.35 -14.66
CA LEU A 3 -22.00 -8.95 -16.07
C LEU A 3 -20.61 -8.99 -16.75
N HIS A 4 -19.56 -8.59 -16.03
CA HIS A 4 -18.19 -8.69 -16.53
C HIS A 4 -17.78 -10.16 -16.76
N TYR A 5 -18.12 -11.04 -15.83
CA TYR A 5 -17.91 -12.48 -15.98
C TYR A 5 -18.63 -13.05 -17.22
N LEU A 6 -19.92 -12.73 -17.40
CA LEU A 6 -20.68 -13.19 -18.56
C LEU A 6 -20.08 -12.69 -19.88
N ALA A 7 -19.60 -11.45 -19.92
CA ALA A 7 -18.95 -10.88 -21.10
C ALA A 7 -17.61 -11.57 -21.41
N VAL A 8 -16.81 -11.93 -20.39
CA VAL A 8 -15.56 -12.67 -20.56
C VAL A 8 -15.83 -14.10 -21.04
N GLU A 9 -16.76 -14.81 -20.41
CA GLU A 9 -17.08 -16.19 -20.79
C GLU A 9 -17.63 -16.28 -22.21
N ALA A 10 -18.41 -15.29 -22.67
CA ALA A 10 -18.92 -15.27 -24.05
C ALA A 10 -17.81 -15.21 -25.12
N GLY A 11 -16.62 -14.71 -24.78
CA GLY A 11 -15.48 -14.61 -25.69
C GLY A 11 -14.41 -15.69 -25.51
N ARG A 12 -14.56 -16.60 -24.53
CA ARG A 12 -13.53 -17.59 -24.17
C ARG A 12 -13.51 -18.76 -25.16
N LEU A 13 -12.32 -19.14 -25.64
CA LEU A 13 -12.09 -20.27 -26.53
C LEU A 13 -11.50 -21.49 -25.81
N PRO A 14 -11.65 -22.71 -26.36
CA PRO A 14 -10.95 -23.88 -25.86
C PRO A 14 -9.42 -23.69 -25.94
N GLY A 15 -8.74 -23.85 -24.81
CA GLY A 15 -7.29 -23.64 -24.70
C GLY A 15 -6.88 -22.26 -24.17
N ASP A 16 -7.82 -21.32 -24.03
CA ASP A 16 -7.52 -20.03 -23.39
C ASP A 16 -7.05 -20.22 -21.93
N PRO A 17 -6.05 -19.44 -21.49
CA PRO A 17 -5.55 -19.55 -20.13
C PRO A 17 -6.60 -19.14 -19.11
N VAL A 18 -6.72 -19.94 -18.04
CA VAL A 18 -7.60 -19.63 -16.92
C VAL A 18 -6.98 -18.49 -16.10
N SER A 19 -7.79 -17.47 -15.82
CA SER A 19 -7.37 -16.38 -14.94
C SER A 19 -7.07 -16.92 -13.55
N GLN A 20 -5.95 -16.47 -12.98
CA GLN A 20 -5.57 -16.87 -11.63
C GLN A 20 -6.50 -16.27 -10.57
N GLY A 21 -6.82 -17.07 -9.54
CA GLY A 21 -7.61 -16.66 -8.38
C GLY A 21 -6.95 -15.59 -7.51
N TRP A 22 -7.75 -14.97 -6.63
CA TRP A 22 -7.32 -13.87 -5.74
C TRP A 22 -7.02 -14.37 -4.33
N ASP A 23 -6.48 -15.56 -4.19
CA ASP A 23 -6.28 -16.30 -2.93
C ASP A 23 -4.80 -16.45 -2.55
N ALA A 24 -3.97 -15.52 -3.04
CA ALA A 24 -2.51 -15.62 -2.94
C ALA A 24 -1.94 -15.48 -1.51
N MET A 25 -2.63 -14.76 -0.60
CA MET A 25 -2.22 -14.55 0.80
C MET A 25 -0.73 -14.18 0.98
N ALA A 26 -0.19 -13.33 0.10
CA ALA A 26 1.23 -12.99 0.03
C ALA A 26 1.77 -12.21 1.25
N GLY A 27 0.89 -11.70 2.11
CA GLY A 27 1.22 -10.93 3.30
C GLY A 27 1.74 -9.52 2.99
N TYR A 28 2.04 -8.75 4.05
CA TYR A 28 2.48 -7.36 3.93
C TYR A 28 3.87 -7.18 3.30
N GLY A 29 4.61 -8.28 3.07
CA GLY A 29 5.84 -8.23 2.27
C GLY A 29 5.56 -7.76 0.83
N LEU A 30 4.41 -8.10 0.26
CA LEU A 30 4.04 -7.75 -1.10
C LEU A 30 3.86 -6.22 -1.32
N PRO A 31 3.02 -5.50 -0.56
CA PRO A 31 2.90 -4.05 -0.72
C PRO A 31 4.22 -3.31 -0.41
N LEU A 32 5.01 -3.76 0.56
CA LEU A 32 6.32 -3.16 0.86
C LEU A 32 7.33 -3.39 -0.28
N MET A 33 7.34 -4.59 -0.87
CA MET A 33 8.15 -4.89 -2.06
C MET A 33 7.73 -4.02 -3.24
N ALA A 34 6.43 -3.85 -3.47
CA ALA A 34 5.91 -3.00 -4.53
C ALA A 34 6.29 -1.52 -4.34
N LEU A 35 6.14 -0.97 -3.12
CA LEU A 35 6.61 0.38 -2.79
C LEU A 35 8.11 0.52 -3.04
N ARG A 36 8.91 -0.48 -2.64
CA ARG A 36 10.36 -0.49 -2.90
C ARG A 36 10.66 -0.47 -4.40
N ARG A 37 9.99 -1.32 -5.18
CA ARG A 37 10.22 -1.47 -6.63
C ARG A 37 9.79 -0.25 -7.44
N LEU A 38 8.72 0.43 -7.02
CA LEU A 38 8.13 1.57 -7.73
C LEU A 38 8.77 2.92 -7.38
N THR A 39 9.71 2.96 -6.45
CA THR A 39 10.33 4.20 -5.94
C THR A 39 11.84 4.08 -5.87
N GLY A 40 12.52 5.17 -5.51
CA GLY A 40 13.96 5.16 -5.26
C GLY A 40 14.41 4.25 -4.11
N LEU A 41 13.47 3.73 -3.30
CA LEU A 41 13.78 2.80 -2.21
C LEU A 41 14.41 1.49 -2.69
N VAL A 42 14.28 1.14 -3.99
CA VAL A 42 14.94 -0.04 -4.58
C VAL A 42 16.46 -0.02 -4.37
N TYR A 43 17.06 1.17 -4.33
CA TYR A 43 18.51 1.36 -4.15
C TYR A 43 18.97 1.26 -2.70
N LEU A 44 18.04 1.13 -1.74
CA LEU A 44 18.34 1.03 -0.32
C LEU A 44 18.28 -0.42 0.16
N PRO A 45 19.08 -0.78 1.19
CA PRO A 45 18.96 -2.06 1.85
C PRO A 45 17.62 -2.17 2.60
N VAL A 46 17.07 -3.38 2.68
CA VAL A 46 15.73 -3.66 3.23
C VAL A 46 15.48 -3.06 4.62
N PRO A 47 16.42 -3.13 5.59
CA PRO A 47 16.22 -2.55 6.91
C PRO A 47 15.98 -1.04 6.91
N ILE A 48 16.43 -0.32 5.88
CA ILE A 48 16.21 1.13 5.72
C ILE A 48 14.99 1.39 4.83
N ALA A 49 14.86 0.63 3.73
CA ALA A 49 13.78 0.79 2.78
C ALA A 49 12.39 0.56 3.41
N ALA A 50 12.24 -0.46 4.27
CA ALA A 50 10.95 -0.81 4.85
C ALA A 50 10.40 0.28 5.81
N PRO A 51 11.18 0.82 6.77
CA PRO A 51 10.72 1.96 7.57
C PRO A 51 10.37 3.19 6.73
N LEU A 52 11.19 3.52 5.73
CA LEU A 52 10.91 4.66 4.84
C LEU A 52 9.66 4.44 3.99
N ALA A 53 9.38 3.21 3.57
CA ALA A 53 8.17 2.86 2.84
C ALA A 53 6.89 3.10 3.68
N ILE A 54 6.96 2.95 4.99
CA ILE A 54 5.82 3.13 5.92
C ILE A 54 5.64 4.59 6.33
N LEU A 55 6.71 5.40 6.27
CA LEU A 55 6.73 6.78 6.76
C LEU A 55 5.61 7.69 6.22
N PRO A 56 5.14 7.58 4.96
CA PRO A 56 4.00 8.37 4.50
C PRO A 56 2.71 8.08 5.28
N LEU A 57 2.51 6.85 5.74
CA LEU A 57 1.36 6.50 6.58
C LEU A 57 1.41 7.23 7.92
N ILE A 58 2.62 7.39 8.49
CA ILE A 58 2.87 8.17 9.72
C ILE A 58 2.53 9.65 9.48
N GLY A 59 2.89 10.20 8.33
CA GLY A 59 2.51 11.56 8.00
C GLY A 59 0.99 11.74 7.85
N TRP A 60 0.32 10.80 7.17
CA TRP A 60 -1.13 10.83 7.02
C TRP A 60 -1.89 10.76 8.34
N ILE A 61 -1.51 9.86 9.25
CA ILE A 61 -2.13 9.79 10.58
C ILE A 61 -1.80 11.04 11.42
N GLY A 62 -0.58 11.58 11.29
CA GLY A 62 -0.15 12.78 12.00
C GLY A 62 -0.83 14.08 11.55
N LEU A 63 -1.42 14.11 10.35
CA LEU A 63 -2.28 15.21 9.91
C LEU A 63 -3.51 15.37 10.82
N GLY A 64 -3.94 14.28 11.46
CA GLY A 64 -5.06 14.28 12.40
C GLY A 64 -6.43 14.53 11.75
N GLY A 65 -7.45 14.62 12.61
CA GLY A 65 -8.83 14.85 12.20
C GLY A 65 -9.42 13.75 11.31
N ARG A 66 -10.54 14.07 10.65
CA ARG A 66 -11.28 13.12 9.81
C ARG A 66 -10.50 12.73 8.56
N PHE A 67 -9.72 13.64 8.00
CA PHE A 67 -8.97 13.41 6.77
C PHE A 67 -7.76 12.50 6.99
N GLY A 68 -7.00 12.70 8.09
CA GLY A 68 -5.92 11.79 8.46
C GLY A 68 -6.41 10.38 8.78
N LEU A 69 -7.54 10.25 9.50
CA LEU A 69 -8.17 8.95 9.74
C LEU A 69 -8.64 8.28 8.44
N PHE A 70 -9.28 9.03 7.55
CA PHE A 70 -9.69 8.51 6.25
C PHE A 70 -8.49 8.00 5.44
N ALA A 71 -7.41 8.79 5.35
CA ALA A 71 -6.20 8.40 4.63
C ALA A 71 -5.56 7.15 5.24
N LEU A 72 -5.46 7.07 6.58
CA LEU A 72 -4.96 5.89 7.29
C LEU A 72 -5.77 4.65 6.91
N LEU A 73 -7.09 4.69 7.05
CA LEU A 73 -7.97 3.56 6.76
C LEU A 73 -7.91 3.17 5.27
N TRP A 74 -7.85 4.16 4.38
CA TRP A 74 -7.75 3.93 2.94
C TRP A 74 -6.45 3.22 2.57
N PHE A 75 -5.29 3.74 2.96
CA PHE A 75 -4.00 3.16 2.58
C PHE A 75 -3.71 1.86 3.34
N ALA A 76 -4.01 1.78 4.63
CA ALA A 76 -3.86 0.54 5.38
C ALA A 76 -4.82 -0.53 4.84
N GLY A 77 -6.07 -0.18 4.53
CA GLY A 77 -7.05 -1.06 3.90
C GLY A 77 -6.57 -1.56 2.54
N LEU A 78 -6.08 -0.68 1.68
CA LEU A 78 -5.52 -1.05 0.37
C LEU A 78 -4.32 -2.00 0.52
N PHE A 79 -3.37 -1.70 1.40
CA PHE A 79 -2.20 -2.57 1.59
C PHE A 79 -2.58 -3.92 2.22
N THR A 80 -3.58 -3.94 3.09
CA THR A 80 -4.14 -5.17 3.65
C THR A 80 -4.82 -5.99 2.56
N MET A 81 -5.60 -5.35 1.70
CA MET A 81 -6.19 -5.97 0.53
C MET A 81 -5.07 -6.60 -0.31
N ILE A 82 -4.02 -5.85 -0.67
CA ILE A 82 -2.90 -6.37 -1.47
C ILE A 82 -2.22 -7.55 -0.77
N ALA A 83 -2.00 -7.49 0.54
CA ALA A 83 -1.44 -8.59 1.30
C ALA A 83 -2.29 -9.88 1.24
N LEU A 84 -3.62 -9.76 1.14
CA LEU A 84 -4.53 -10.90 1.15
C LEU A 84 -4.80 -11.47 -0.25
N PHE A 85 -4.96 -10.60 -1.25
CA PHE A 85 -5.53 -11.01 -2.55
C PHE A 85 -4.59 -10.84 -3.74
N ALA A 86 -3.54 -10.01 -3.63
CA ALA A 86 -2.70 -9.68 -4.78
C ALA A 86 -1.55 -10.68 -4.94
N ARG A 87 -1.03 -10.74 -6.18
CA ARG A 87 0.16 -11.53 -6.56
C ARG A 87 1.36 -10.62 -6.83
N PRO A 88 2.60 -11.13 -6.89
CA PRO A 88 3.79 -10.33 -7.22
C PRO A 88 3.66 -9.50 -8.50
N GLU A 89 2.93 -10.00 -9.50
CA GLU A 89 2.67 -9.34 -10.78
C GLU A 89 1.69 -8.18 -10.66
N ASN A 90 0.93 -8.12 -9.56
CA ASN A 90 -0.04 -7.06 -9.26
C ASN A 90 0.56 -5.85 -8.52
N PHE A 91 1.89 -5.68 -8.53
CA PHE A 91 2.55 -4.53 -7.89
C PHE A 91 2.01 -3.16 -8.36
N TYR A 92 1.45 -3.08 -9.58
CA TYR A 92 0.81 -1.89 -10.12
C TYR A 92 -0.41 -1.41 -9.31
N TRP A 93 -0.97 -2.23 -8.41
CA TRP A 93 -2.06 -1.81 -7.52
C TRP A 93 -1.57 -0.75 -6.52
N VAL A 94 -0.32 -0.89 -6.07
CA VAL A 94 0.36 0.14 -5.27
C VAL A 94 0.62 1.39 -6.10
N GLN A 95 0.98 1.23 -7.39
CA GLN A 95 1.27 2.35 -8.29
C GLN A 95 0.08 3.32 -8.42
N LEU A 96 -1.15 2.80 -8.42
CA LEU A 96 -2.38 3.61 -8.47
C LEU A 96 -2.52 4.55 -7.27
N ALA A 97 -2.12 4.09 -6.08
CA ALA A 97 -2.20 4.87 -4.85
C ALA A 97 -0.95 5.69 -4.56
N LEU A 98 0.17 5.41 -5.25
CA LEU A 98 1.49 5.92 -4.90
C LEU A 98 1.59 7.45 -4.86
N PRO A 99 1.02 8.23 -5.80
CA PRO A 99 1.10 9.69 -5.73
C PRO A 99 0.43 10.24 -4.47
N ALA A 100 -0.79 9.77 -4.15
CA ALA A 100 -1.52 10.20 -2.97
C ALA A 100 -0.88 9.67 -1.68
N TYR A 101 -0.41 8.42 -1.68
CA TYR A 101 0.29 7.84 -0.54
C TYR A 101 1.55 8.65 -0.22
N GLY A 102 2.36 8.95 -1.24
CA GLY A 102 3.62 9.68 -1.13
C GLY A 102 3.48 11.10 -0.57
N ILE A 103 2.34 11.78 -0.77
CA ILE A 103 2.06 13.09 -0.13
C ILE A 103 2.20 13.03 1.39
N GLY A 104 1.97 11.87 2.00
CA GLY A 104 2.18 11.65 3.43
C GLY A 104 3.61 12.01 3.90
N PHE A 105 4.62 11.92 3.04
CA PHE A 105 5.97 12.38 3.38
C PHE A 105 6.02 13.87 3.76
N ALA A 106 5.18 14.72 3.18
CA ALA A 106 5.14 16.14 3.53
C ALA A 106 4.67 16.38 4.98
N PHE A 107 3.89 15.46 5.54
CA PHE A 107 3.35 15.56 6.91
C PHE A 107 4.21 14.80 7.94
N ALA A 108 5.03 13.85 7.49
CA ALA A 108 5.80 12.96 8.36
C ALA A 108 6.78 13.69 9.31
N PRO A 109 7.53 14.73 8.91
CA PRO A 109 8.47 15.41 9.81
C PRO A 109 7.78 16.00 11.04
N ARG A 110 6.64 16.67 10.85
CA ARG A 110 5.85 17.23 11.96
C ARG A 110 5.34 16.12 12.87
N ALA A 111 4.75 15.07 12.29
CA ALA A 111 4.19 13.94 13.02
C ALA A 111 5.23 13.26 13.93
N LEU A 112 6.45 13.04 13.41
CA LEU A 112 7.54 12.45 14.17
C LEU A 112 8.02 13.35 15.32
N ILE A 113 8.14 14.66 15.09
CA ILE A 113 8.53 15.62 16.12
C ILE A 113 7.50 15.68 17.25
N GLU A 114 6.21 15.69 16.91
CA GLU A 114 5.13 15.68 17.89
C GLU A 114 5.10 14.37 18.69
N LEU A 115 5.29 13.23 18.03
CA LEU A 115 5.40 11.93 18.69
C LEU A 115 6.57 11.89 19.68
N TRP A 116 7.75 12.37 19.25
CA TRP A 116 8.94 12.43 20.11
C TRP A 116 8.72 13.32 21.33
N ARG A 117 8.18 14.54 21.14
CA ARG A 117 7.85 15.45 22.24
C ARG A 117 6.80 14.85 23.18
N GLY A 118 5.84 14.11 22.66
CA GLY A 118 4.84 13.40 23.44
C GLY A 118 5.45 12.29 24.30
N ALA A 119 6.38 11.52 23.74
CA ALA A 119 7.10 10.46 24.46
C ALA A 119 8.03 11.03 25.54
N ALA A 120 8.81 12.05 25.21
CA ALA A 120 9.78 12.67 26.12
C ALA A 120 9.13 13.42 27.30
N ARG A 121 7.85 13.76 27.22
CA ARG A 121 7.09 14.34 28.35
C ARG A 121 6.55 13.29 29.32
N GLN A 122 6.54 12.02 28.93
CA GLN A 122 6.04 10.90 29.76
C GLN A 122 7.15 10.20 30.55
N THR A 123 8.41 10.53 30.27
CA THR A 123 9.61 10.06 30.97
C THR A 123 10.10 11.11 31.96
#